data_AF-A0A3B5PXF9-F1
#
_entry.id   AF-A0A3B5PXF9-F1
#
_cell.length_a   1.000
_cell.length_b   1.000
_cell.length_c   1.000
_cell.angle_alpha   90.00
_cell.angle_beta   90.00
_cell.angle_gamma   90.00
#
_symmetry.space_group_name_H-M   'P 1'
#
loop_
_entity.id
_entity.type
_entity.pdbx_description
1 polymer ?
#
loop_
_entity_poly.entity_id
_entity_poly.type
_entity_poly.pdbx_seq_one_letter_code
_entity_poly.pdbx_strand_id
1 'polypeptide(L)'
;MARRRVSPADREHFRRYLERSGVVDSLTTVFASLYEQQEKPAQALEYVKERLGAVTLTSPHTRALQQEANDLRQRCECLEEENEDLKAKLQRYEPDAPEDDEPEAPEDGAAAN
;
A
#
# COMPACT_ATOMS: atom_id res chain seq x y z
N MET A 1 -12.83 32.35 26.27
CA MET A 1 -12.99 31.12 25.47
C MET A 1 -14.35 30.50 25.77
N ALA A 2 -15.28 30.52 24.81
CA ALA A 2 -16.62 29.97 25.01
C ALA A 2 -16.57 28.45 25.15
N ARG A 3 -17.12 27.90 26.24
CA ARG A 3 -17.33 26.46 26.39
C ARG A 3 -18.43 26.05 25.42
N ARG A 4 -18.07 25.37 24.33
CA ARG A 4 -19.04 24.67 23.48
C ARG A 4 -19.77 23.65 24.35
N ARG A 5 -21.06 23.88 24.62
CA ARG A 5 -21.92 22.88 25.26
C ARG A 5 -22.21 21.81 24.21
N VAL A 6 -21.67 20.61 24.43
CA VAL A 6 -22.00 19.45 23.61
C VAL A 6 -23.36 18.93 24.07
N SER A 7 -24.31 18.75 23.15
CA SER A 7 -25.62 18.21 23.52
C SER A 7 -25.52 16.73 23.90
N PRO A 8 -26.45 16.18 24.70
CA PRO A 8 -26.48 14.75 24.99
C PRO A 8 -26.55 13.87 23.72
N ALA A 9 -27.28 14.32 22.70
CA ALA A 9 -27.38 13.64 21.41
C ALA A 9 -26.04 13.60 20.68
N ASP A 10 -25.30 14.72 20.66
CA ASP A 10 -23.96 14.77 20.05
C ASP A 10 -22.97 13.87 20.78
N ARG A 11 -23.06 13.80 22.12
CA ARG A 11 -22.22 12.89 22.94
C ARG A 11 -22.48 11.42 22.61
N GLU A 12 -23.76 11.05 22.49
CA GLU A 12 -24.14 9.67 22.15
C GLU A 12 -23.71 9.31 20.73
N HIS A 13 -23.88 10.22 19.77
CA HIS A 13 -23.41 10.00 18.40
C HIS A 13 -21.89 9.77 18.36
N PHE A 14 -21.12 10.58 19.09
CA PHE A 14 -19.67 10.41 19.16
C PHE A 14 -19.28 9.10 19.86
N ARG A 15 -19.97 8.72 20.94
CA ARG A 15 -19.76 7.43 21.61
C ARG A 15 -19.96 6.26 20.65
N ARG A 16 -21.08 6.23 19.92
CA ARG A 16 -21.34 5.19 18.92
C ARG A 16 -20.33 5.19 17.78
N TYR A 17 -19.81 6.36 17.41
CA TYR A 17 -18.73 6.44 16.42
C TYR A 17 -17.45 5.74 16.94
N LEU A 18 -17.04 6.01 18.18
CA LEU A 18 -15.87 5.36 18.79
C LEU A 18 -16.04 3.85 18.94
N GLU A 19 -17.24 3.40 19.29
CA GLU A 19 -17.59 1.97 19.38
C GLU A 19 -17.52 1.31 17.99
N ARG A 20 -18.21 1.87 16.98
CA ARG A 20 -18.23 1.30 15.62
C ARG A 20 -16.86 1.32 14.92
N SER A 21 -16.01 2.30 15.25
CA SER A 21 -14.65 2.38 14.69
C SER A 21 -13.64 1.51 15.43
N GLY A 22 -14.04 0.81 16.50
CA GLY A 22 -13.15 -0.06 17.27
C GLY A 22 -12.13 0.68 18.14
N VAL A 23 -12.26 2.00 18.31
CA VAL A 23 -11.39 2.81 19.17
C VAL A 23 -11.53 2.39 20.62
N VAL A 24 -12.76 2.15 21.08
CA VAL A 24 -13.05 1.70 22.44
C VAL A 24 -12.38 0.36 22.71
N ASP A 25 -12.54 -0.61 21.81
CA ASP A 25 -11.96 -1.94 21.97
C ASP A 25 -10.43 -1.89 21.99
N SER A 26 -9.83 -1.15 21.05
CA SER A 26 -8.38 -0.99 20.96
C SER A 26 -7.78 -0.39 22.24
N LEU A 27 -8.37 0.70 22.75
CA LEU A 27 -7.94 1.32 24.00
C LEU A 27 -8.15 0.38 25.19
N THR A 28 -9.28 -0.33 25.23
CA THR A 28 -9.59 -1.30 26.30
C THR A 28 -8.56 -2.43 26.34
N THR A 29 -8.18 -3.00 25.19
CA THR A 29 -7.15 -4.04 25.11
C THR A 29 -5.78 -3.52 25.56
N VAL A 30 -5.37 -2.32 25.15
CA VAL A 30 -4.08 -1.74 25.57
C VAL A 30 -4.07 -1.47 27.08
N PHE A 31 -5.16 -0.94 27.64
CA PHE A 31 -5.26 -0.71 29.08
C PHE A 31 -5.33 -2.00 29.89
N ALA A 32 -6.04 -3.04 29.42
CA ALA A 32 -6.02 -4.37 30.03
C ALA A 32 -4.59 -4.93 30.05
N SER A 33 -3.87 -4.84 28.94
CA SER A 33 -2.48 -5.28 28.84
C SER A 33 -1.55 -4.51 29.80
N LEU A 34 -1.76 -3.20 29.98
CA LEU A 34 -1.02 -2.40 30.97
C LEU A 34 -1.38 -2.81 32.41
N TYR A 35 -2.65 -3.11 32.66
CA TYR A 35 -3.14 -3.59 33.95
C TYR A 35 -2.59 -4.97 34.32
N GLU A 36 -2.36 -5.84 33.34
CA GLU A 36 -1.81 -7.19 33.54
C GLU A 36 -0.29 -7.23 33.74
N GLN A 37 0.43 -6.14 33.45
CA GLN A 37 1.89 -6.08 33.68
C GLN A 37 2.21 -6.32 35.17
N GLN A 38 3.05 -7.33 35.44
CA GLN A 38 3.52 -7.69 36.79
C GLN A 38 4.29 -6.53 37.44
N GLU A 39 5.14 -5.85 36.67
CA GLU A 39 5.78 -4.59 37.06
C GLU A 39 5.25 -3.46 36.19
N LYS A 40 4.71 -2.41 36.81
CA LYS A 40 4.17 -1.27 36.07
C LYS A 40 5.33 -0.51 35.41
N PRO A 41 5.27 -0.24 34.09
CA PRO A 41 6.29 0.55 33.43
C PRO A 41 6.36 1.94 34.07
N ALA A 42 7.57 2.41 34.38
CA ALA A 42 7.80 3.74 34.94
C ALA A 42 7.24 4.85 34.02
N GLN A 43 7.22 4.60 32.71
CA GLN A 43 6.66 5.48 31.68
C GLN A 43 5.40 4.87 31.05
N ALA A 44 4.33 4.76 31.84
CA ALA A 44 3.07 4.14 31.39
C ALA A 44 2.47 4.78 30.12
N LEU A 45 2.65 6.09 29.92
CA LEU A 45 2.14 6.76 28.72
C LEU A 45 2.89 6.35 27.46
N GLU A 46 4.21 6.17 27.54
CA GLU A 46 5.01 5.69 26.41
C GLU A 46 4.64 4.25 26.04
N TYR A 47 4.45 3.39 27.05
CA TYR A 47 3.93 2.03 26.84
C TYR A 47 2.61 2.04 26.06
N VAL A 48 1.65 2.89 26.45
CA VAL A 48 0.35 2.99 25.77
C VAL A 48 0.51 3.45 24.32
N LYS A 49 1.37 4.45 24.05
CA LYS A 49 1.62 4.96 22.69
C LYS A 49 2.20 3.87 21.78
N GLU A 50 3.21 3.15 22.26
CA GLU A 50 3.85 2.07 21.50
C GLU A 50 2.86 0.95 21.19
N ARG A 51 2.07 0.52 22.18
CA ARG A 51 1.10 -0.56 22.01
C ARG A 51 -0.04 -0.16 21.09
N LEU A 52 -0.52 1.08 21.14
CA LEU A 52 -1.51 1.57 20.17
C LEU A 52 -0.95 1.60 18.75
N GLY A 53 0.31 2.03 18.57
CA GLY A 53 1.00 1.94 17.29
C GLY A 53 1.05 0.51 16.76
N ALA A 54 1.40 -0.46 17.60
CA ALA A 54 1.40 -1.87 17.22
C ALA A 54 0.00 -2.40 16.84
N VAL A 55 -1.03 -2.02 17.59
CA VAL A 55 -2.43 -2.41 17.30
C VAL A 55 -2.86 -1.96 15.90
N THR A 56 -2.45 -0.75 15.47
CA THR A 56 -2.75 -0.26 14.12
C THR A 56 -2.09 -1.09 13.00
N LEU A 57 -0.89 -1.63 13.25
CA LEU A 57 -0.19 -2.50 12.31
C LEU A 57 -0.82 -3.90 12.24
N THR A 58 -1.36 -4.39 13.35
CA THR A 58 -2.02 -5.71 13.42
C THR A 58 -3.50 -5.69 13.05
N SER A 59 -4.05 -4.52 12.69
CA SER A 59 -5.47 -4.42 12.35
C SER A 59 -5.80 -5.33 11.16
N PRO A 60 -7.00 -5.96 11.10
CA PRO A 60 -7.38 -6.84 9.99
C PRO A 60 -7.28 -6.14 8.63
N HIS A 61 -7.57 -4.84 8.60
CA HIS A 61 -7.45 -4.01 7.40
C HIS A 61 -5.99 -3.85 6.95
N THR A 62 -5.09 -3.50 7.87
CA THR A 62 -3.65 -3.41 7.58
C THR A 62 -3.09 -4.75 7.13
N ARG A 63 -3.52 -5.85 7.77
CA ARG A 63 -3.12 -7.20 7.39
C ARG A 63 -3.60 -7.59 5.99
N ALA A 64 -4.84 -7.27 5.64
CA ALA A 64 -5.39 -7.52 4.32
C ALA A 64 -4.62 -6.74 3.24
N LEU A 65 -4.35 -5.45 3.48
CA LEU A 65 -3.53 -4.63 2.57
C LEU A 65 -2.11 -5.19 2.41
N GLN A 66 -1.50 -5.66 3.50
CA GLN A 66 -0.16 -6.23 3.45
C GLN A 66 -0.13 -7.55 2.67
N GLN A 67 -1.18 -8.36 2.79
CA GLN A 67 -1.34 -9.58 2.00
C GLN A 67 -1.50 -9.26 0.51
N GLU A 68 -2.38 -8.33 0.16
CA GLU A 68 -2.58 -7.88 -1.22
C GLU A 68 -1.28 -7.33 -1.85
N ALA A 69 -0.52 -6.55 -1.09
CA ALA A 69 0.77 -6.03 -1.54
C ALA A 69 1.78 -7.15 -1.83
N ASN A 70 1.79 -8.22 -1.03
CA ASN A 70 2.66 -9.37 -1.26
C ASN A 70 2.21 -10.16 -2.50
N ASP A 71 0.90 -10.42 -2.64
CA ASP A 71 0.33 -11.14 -3.77
C ASP A 71 0.61 -10.40 -5.09
N LEU A 72 0.47 -9.08 -5.10
CA LEU A 72 0.80 -8.25 -6.28
C LEU A 72 2.28 -8.28 -6.61
N ARG A 73 3.18 -8.19 -5.62
CA ARG A 73 4.64 -8.29 -5.84
C ARG A 73 5.02 -9.62 -6.47
N GLN A 74 4.52 -10.74 -5.91
CA GLN A 74 4.78 -12.06 -6.45
C GLN A 74 4.29 -12.18 -7.90
N ARG A 75 3.11 -11.61 -8.20
CA ARG A 75 2.57 -11.61 -9.56
C ARG A 75 3.41 -10.77 -10.52
N CYS A 76 3.91 -9.62 -10.08
CA CYS A 76 4.84 -8.80 -10.86
C CYS A 76 6.12 -9.57 -11.17
N GLU A 77 6.74 -10.21 -10.17
CA GLU A 77 7.95 -11.02 -10.35
C GLU A 77 7.72 -12.15 -11.37
N CYS A 78 6.62 -12.91 -11.27
CA CYS A 78 6.31 -13.96 -12.25
C CYS A 78 6.09 -13.42 -13.67
N LEU A 79 5.41 -12.28 -13.79
CA LEU A 79 5.17 -11.64 -15.09
C LEU A 79 6.46 -11.09 -15.69
N GLU A 80 7.36 -10.54 -14.88
CA GLU A 80 8.68 -10.08 -15.31
C GLU A 80 9.52 -11.25 -15.84
N GLU A 81 9.57 -12.36 -15.12
CA GLU A 81 10.25 -13.60 -15.56
C GLU A 81 9.66 -14.13 -16.87
N GLU A 82 8.33 -14.22 -16.98
CA GLU A 82 7.67 -14.64 -18.21
C GLU A 82 7.97 -13.68 -19.37
N ASN A 83 8.03 -12.37 -19.10
CA ASN A 83 8.34 -11.38 -20.11
C ASN A 83 9.78 -11.51 -20.62
N GLU A 84 10.74 -11.76 -19.72
CA GLU A 84 12.14 -12.03 -20.09
C GLU A 84 12.25 -13.30 -20.94
N ASP A 85 11.58 -14.39 -20.53
CA ASP A 85 11.54 -15.64 -21.27
C ASP A 85 10.95 -15.48 -22.68
N LEU A 86 9.86 -14.72 -22.79
CA LEU A 86 9.22 -14.45 -24.08
C LEU A 86 10.09 -13.56 -24.97
N LYS A 87 10.72 -12.53 -24.42
CA LYS A 87 11.67 -11.68 -25.16
C LYS A 87 12.88 -12.48 -25.65
N ALA A 88 13.43 -13.36 -24.82
CA ALA A 88 14.54 -14.24 -25.20
C ALA A 88 14.13 -15.23 -26.30
N LYS A 89 12.89 -15.75 -26.27
CA LYS A 89 12.34 -16.58 -27.34
C LYS A 89 12.16 -15.78 -28.63
N LEU A 90 11.60 -14.58 -28.58
CA LEU A 90 11.42 -13.70 -29.75
C LEU A 90 12.75 -13.38 -30.43
N GLN A 91 13.77 -13.00 -29.67
CA GLN A 91 15.12 -12.73 -30.20
C GLN A 91 15.74 -13.94 -30.95
N ARG A 92 15.35 -15.18 -30.61
CA ARG A 92 15.82 -16.37 -31.34
C ARG A 92 15.12 -16.57 -32.67
N TYR A 93 13.90 -16.07 -32.83
CA TYR A 93 13.10 -16.22 -34.04
C TYR A 93 13.18 -15.00 -34.97
N GLU A 94 13.62 -13.84 -34.46
CA GLU A 94 14.00 -12.66 -35.24
C GLU A 94 15.49 -12.34 -35.03
N PRO A 95 16.44 -13.07 -35.67
CA PRO A 95 17.86 -12.77 -35.49
C PRO A 95 18.29 -11.50 -36.21
N ASP A 96 17.57 -11.10 -37.27
CA ASP A 96 17.76 -9.88 -38.04
C ASP A 96 16.45 -9.61 -38.81
N ALA A 97 15.60 -8.71 -38.32
CA ALA A 97 14.85 -7.91 -39.28
C ALA A 97 15.89 -6.93 -39.84
N PRO A 98 16.17 -6.92 -41.16
CA PRO A 98 16.98 -5.85 -41.71
C PRO A 98 16.34 -4.54 -41.24
N GLU A 99 17.14 -3.71 -40.57
CA GLU A 99 16.85 -2.29 -40.54
C GLU A 99 16.61 -1.94 -42.01
N ASP A 100 15.37 -1.62 -42.36
CA ASP A 100 15.05 -1.03 -43.65
C ASP A 100 15.81 0.31 -43.67
N ASP A 101 17.09 0.25 -44.02
CA ASP A 101 17.83 1.31 -44.67
C ASP A 101 16.96 1.65 -45.89
N GLU A 102 16.07 2.64 -45.74
CA GLU A 102 15.40 3.29 -46.85
C GLU A 102 16.50 3.59 -47.89
N PRO A 103 16.46 2.97 -49.08
CA PRO A 103 17.36 3.40 -50.12
C PRO A 103 16.88 4.79 -50.54
N GLU A 104 17.63 5.83 -50.13
CA GLU A 104 17.53 7.16 -50.72
C GLU A 104 17.54 6.98 -52.25
N ALA A 105 16.37 7.15 -52.87
CA ALA A 105 16.24 7.06 -54.30
C ALA A 105 17.14 8.14 -54.95
N PRO A 106 17.85 7.82 -56.04
CA PRO A 106 18.70 8.79 -56.69
C PRO A 106 17.81 9.89 -57.30
N GLU A 107 17.89 11.10 -56.75
CA GLU A 107 17.47 12.30 -57.47
C GLU A 107 18.46 12.55 -58.60
N ASP A 108 18.20 11.97 -59.77
CA ASP A 108 18.74 12.52 -60.99
C ASP A 108 17.74 12.41 -62.15
N GLY A 109 17.53 13.54 -62.84
CA GLY A 109 16.68 13.59 -64.02
C GLY A 109 15.93 14.89 -64.25
N ALA A 110 16.67 15.98 -64.46
CA ALA A 110 16.19 17.20 -65.10
C ALA A 110 15.46 16.94 -66.44
N ALA A 111 14.39 17.70 -66.71
CA ALA A 111 14.01 18.23 -68.03
C ALA A 111 12.73 19.08 -67.88
N ALA A 112 12.83 20.41 -67.92
CA ALA A 112 12.69 21.20 -69.14
C ALA A 112 11.23 21.33 -69.65
N ASN A 113 10.53 22.38 -69.25
CA ASN A 113 9.96 23.42 -70.13
C ASN A 113 9.41 24.60 -69.31
#